data_AF-W6Z6Z7-F1
#
_entry.id   AF-W6Z6Z7-F1
#
_cell.length_a   1.000
_cell.length_b   1.000
_cell.length_c   1.000
_cell.angle_alpha   90.00
_cell.angle_beta   90.00
_cell.angle_gamma   90.00
#
_symmetry.space_group_name_H-M   'P 1'
#
loop_
_entity.id
_entity.type
_entity.pdbx_description
1 polymer ?
#
loop_
_entity_poly.entity_id
_entity_poly.type
_entity_poly.pdbx_seq_one_letter_code
_entity_poly.pdbx_strand_id
1 'polypeptide(L)'
;QQYLNVEEEKALVAFLLLMSSFGQPVRIKYIPTLAFSIARHRSPTTRSKKPPGKNWAQAFGKRHPELKSKRVRSIDWKRHEVHIYDKI
;
A
#
# COMPACT_ATOMS: atom_id res chain seq x y z
N GLN A 1 11.53 15.75 6.07
CA GLN A 1 11.81 15.54 4.63
C GLN A 1 10.90 14.43 4.10
N GLN A 2 9.97 14.75 3.20
CA GLN A 2 9.18 13.73 2.50
C GLN A 2 10.05 13.06 1.43
N TYR A 3 9.90 11.74 1.29
CA TYR A 3 10.67 10.94 0.32
C TYR A 3 10.19 11.17 -1.12
N LEU A 4 8.88 11.37 -1.30
CA LEU A 4 8.24 11.72 -2.56
C LEU A 4 7.92 13.22 -2.61
N ASN A 5 7.92 13.78 -3.81
CA ASN A 5 7.38 15.11 -4.06
C ASN A 5 5.85 15.08 -3.95
N VAL A 6 5.22 16.24 -3.75
CA VAL A 6 3.77 16.34 -3.57
C VAL A 6 3.00 15.77 -4.77
N GLU A 7 3.49 15.98 -6.00
CA GLU A 7 2.86 15.45 -7.22
C GLU A 7 2.99 13.93 -7.33
N GLU A 8 4.17 13.38 -7.03
CA GLU A 8 4.42 11.94 -7.02
C GLU A 8 3.61 11.25 -5.91
N GLU A 9 3.49 11.87 -4.75
CA GLU A 9 2.68 11.39 -3.64
C GLU A 9 1.20 11.33 -4.05
N LYS A 10 0.68 12.38 -4.70
CA LYS A 10 -0.69 12.39 -5.26
C LYS A 10 -0.90 11.30 -6.31
N ALA A 11 0.05 11.13 -7.23
CA ALA A 11 -0.04 10.08 -8.27
C ALA A 11 -0.07 8.68 -7.65
N LEU A 12 0.76 8.43 -6.63
CA LEU A 12 0.79 7.17 -5.90
C LEU A 12 -0.55 6.92 -5.17
N VAL A 13 -1.12 7.94 -4.52
CA VAL A 13 -2.44 7.84 -3.86
C VAL A 13 -3.54 7.51 -4.87
N ALA A 14 -3.57 8.21 -6.02
CA ALA A 14 -4.56 7.95 -7.07
C ALA A 14 -4.46 6.51 -7.61
N PHE A 15 -3.24 6.01 -7.83
CA PHE A 15 -3.01 4.61 -8.22
C PHE A 15 -3.55 3.62 -7.17
N LEU A 16 -3.29 3.88 -5.88
CA LEU A 16 -3.76 3.00 -4.80
C LEU A 16 -5.28 2.98 -4.68
N LEU A 17 -5.94 4.13 -4.87
CA LEU A 17 -7.39 4.23 -4.92
C LEU A 17 -7.98 3.48 -6.12
N LEU A 18 -7.36 3.62 -7.30
CA LEU A 18 -7.75 2.91 -8.51
C LEU A 18 -7.68 1.39 -8.31
N MET A 19 -6.57 0.89 -7.78
CA MET A 19 -6.39 -0.53 -7.46
C MET A 19 -7.43 -1.03 -6.44
N SER A 20 -7.79 -0.20 -5.46
CA SER A 20 -8.86 -0.53 -4.52
C SER A 20 -10.23 -0.59 -5.20
N SER A 21 -10.49 0.27 -6.18
CA SER A 21 -11.76 0.27 -6.94
C SER A 21 -11.91 -0.99 -7.79
N PHE A 22 -10.81 -1.55 -8.27
CA PHE A 22 -10.76 -2.84 -8.96
C PHE A 22 -10.82 -4.05 -8.02
N GLY A 23 -11.06 -3.85 -6.72
CA GLY A 23 -11.13 -4.94 -5.75
C GLY A 23 -9.77 -5.56 -5.39
N GLN A 24 -8.66 -4.93 -5.81
CA GLN A 24 -7.30 -5.42 -5.58
C GLN A 24 -6.50 -4.43 -4.72
N PRO A 25 -6.83 -4.28 -3.43
CA PRO A 25 -6.14 -3.33 -2.57
C PRO A 25 -4.66 -3.71 -2.40
N VAL A 26 -3.77 -2.75 -2.66
CA VAL A 26 -2.32 -2.92 -2.51
C VAL A 26 -1.95 -2.99 -1.03
N ARG A 27 -1.20 -4.02 -0.63
CA ARG A 27 -0.75 -4.20 0.76
C ARG A 27 0.28 -3.12 1.14
N ILE A 28 0.20 -2.62 2.38
CA ILE A 28 1.09 -1.56 2.91
C ILE A 28 2.59 -1.87 2.77
N LYS A 29 2.98 -3.15 2.80
CA LYS A 29 4.37 -3.60 2.64
C LYS A 29 4.95 -3.30 1.25
N TYR A 30 4.12 -3.13 0.23
CA TYR A 30 4.57 -2.84 -1.14
C TYR A 30 4.64 -1.35 -1.45
N ILE A 31 4.02 -0.50 -0.62
CA ILE A 31 4.00 0.96 -0.80
C ILE A 31 5.43 1.55 -0.81
N PRO A 32 6.36 1.15 0.08
CA PRO A 32 7.77 1.58 0.00
C PRO A 32 8.44 1.24 -1.33
N THR A 33 8.17 0.06 -1.86
CA THR A 33 8.76 -0.40 -3.13
C THR A 33 8.23 0.42 -4.30
N LEU A 34 6.92 0.70 -4.33
CA LEU A 34 6.31 1.57 -5.34
C LEU A 34 6.89 2.99 -5.27
N ALA A 35 7.01 3.55 -4.07
CA ALA A 35 7.65 4.85 -3.86
C ALA A 35 9.12 4.87 -4.29
N PHE A 36 9.86 3.78 -4.04
CA PHE A 36 11.24 3.64 -4.50
C PHE A 36 11.33 3.59 -6.03
N SER A 37 10.44 2.86 -6.70
CA SER A 37 10.36 2.83 -8.15
C SER A 37 10.15 4.22 -8.73
N ILE A 38 9.18 4.99 -8.21
CA ILE A 38 8.94 6.37 -8.65
C ILE A 38 10.19 7.23 -8.44
N ALA A 39 10.79 7.19 -7.25
CA ALA A 39 12.00 7.95 -6.94
C ALA A 39 13.22 7.54 -7.80
N ARG A 40 13.24 6.30 -8.31
CA ARG A 40 14.26 5.80 -9.23
C ARG A 40 14.06 6.35 -10.66
N HIS A 41 12.86 6.70 -11.07
CA HIS A 41 12.60 7.28 -12.39
C HIS A 41 12.93 8.78 -12.48
N ARG A 42 13.29 9.43 -11.37
CA ARG A 42 13.78 10.81 -11.37
C ARG A 42 15.09 10.98 -12.15
N SER A 43 15.37 12.23 -12.52
CA SER A 43 16.63 12.62 -13.15
C SER A 43 17.85 12.16 -12.32
N PRO A 44 19.02 11.91 -12.95
CA PRO A 44 20.20 11.37 -12.26
C PRO A 44 20.66 12.20 -11.05
N THR A 45 20.40 13.50 -11.07
CA THR A 45 20.73 14.45 -10.00
C THR A 45 19.83 14.33 -8.78
N THR A 46 18.59 13.86 -8.94
CA THR A 46 17.56 13.82 -7.88
C THR A 46 17.12 12.39 -7.54
N ARG A 47 17.68 11.40 -8.23
CA ARG A 47 17.39 9.98 -8.01
C ARG A 47 17.79 9.54 -6.60
N SER A 48 16.83 9.01 -5.85
CA SER A 48 17.13 8.35 -4.59
C SER A 48 17.81 6.99 -4.83
N LYS A 49 18.93 6.75 -4.18
CA LYS A 49 19.66 5.47 -4.23
C LYS A 49 19.19 4.47 -3.17
N LYS A 50 18.49 4.95 -2.12
CA LYS A 50 18.07 4.13 -0.99
C LYS A 50 16.54 4.04 -0.93
N PRO A 51 15.98 2.88 -0.56
CA PRO A 51 14.55 2.75 -0.33
C PRO A 51 14.09 3.63 0.84
N PRO A 52 12.79 3.99 0.88
CA PRO A 52 12.22 4.71 2.01
C PRO A 52 12.34 3.87 3.29
N GLY A 53 12.60 4.53 4.42
CA GLY A 53 12.87 3.88 5.71
C GLY A 53 11.66 3.11 6.28
N LYS A 54 11.91 2.26 7.28
CA LYS A 54 10.93 1.36 7.91
C LYS A 54 9.62 2.06 8.34
N ASN A 55 9.72 3.26 8.90
CA ASN A 55 8.57 4.01 9.40
C ASN A 55 7.86 4.85 8.32
N TRP A 56 8.39 4.88 7.10
CA TRP A 56 7.87 5.75 6.04
C TRP A 56 6.48 5.32 5.56
N ALA A 57 6.23 4.01 5.37
CA ALA A 57 4.91 3.51 4.98
C ALA A 57 3.84 3.80 6.04
N GLN A 58 4.21 3.72 7.32
CA GLN A 58 3.30 4.05 8.41
C GLN A 58 2.99 5.54 8.45
N ALA A 59 4.00 6.39 8.24
CA ALA A 59 3.81 7.84 8.14
C ALA A 59 2.96 8.21 6.90
N PHE A 60 3.16 7.56 5.76
CA PHE A 60 2.36 7.73 4.55
C PHE A 60 0.88 7.37 4.80
N GLY A 61 0.62 6.21 5.42
CA GLY A 61 -0.75 5.83 5.78
C GLY A 61 -1.41 6.75 6.81
N LYS A 62 -0.64 7.44 7.67
CA LYS A 62 -1.17 8.47 8.57
C LYS A 62 -1.55 9.77 7.85
N ARG A 63 -0.82 10.14 6.79
CA ARG A 63 -1.11 11.33 5.97
C ARG A 63 -2.34 11.17 5.08
N HIS A 64 -2.63 9.94 4.66
CA HIS A 64 -3.69 9.61 3.72
C HIS A 64 -4.74 8.67 4.36
N PRO A 65 -5.61 9.18 5.25
CA PRO A 65 -6.67 8.38 5.87
C PRO A 65 -7.65 7.78 4.86
N GLU A 66 -7.80 8.38 3.67
CA GLU A 66 -8.55 7.84 2.53
C GLU A 66 -8.01 6.48 2.03
N LEU A 67 -6.72 6.22 2.25
CA LEU A 67 -6.08 4.95 1.93
C LEU A 67 -6.19 3.91 3.06
N LYS A 68 -7.03 4.14 4.08
CA LYS A 68 -7.50 3.08 4.99
C LYS A 68 -8.35 2.08 4.21
N SER A 69 -7.68 1.34 3.33
CA SER A 69 -8.03 0.01 2.90
C SER A 69 -8.40 -0.74 4.18
N LYS A 70 -9.64 -1.21 4.24
CA LYS A 70 -10.13 -2.11 5.30
C LYS A 70 -9.03 -3.12 5.51
N ARG A 71 -8.28 -3.03 6.61
CA ARG A 71 -7.31 -4.06 6.98
C ARG A 71 -8.11 -5.35 6.89
N VAL A 72 -7.85 -6.17 5.88
CA VAL A 72 -8.47 -7.48 5.77
C VAL A 72 -7.93 -8.23 6.97
N ARG A 73 -8.67 -8.19 8.07
CA ARG A 73 -8.41 -9.03 9.21
C ARG A 73 -8.52 -10.46 8.70
N SER A 74 -7.75 -11.37 9.28
CA SER A 74 -7.99 -12.80 9.05
C SER A 74 -9.49 -13.05 9.10
N ILE A 75 -10.01 -13.77 8.11
CA ILE A 75 -11.37 -14.28 8.18
C ILE A 75 -11.45 -15.05 9.50
N ASP A 76 -12.43 -14.71 10.33
CA ASP A 76 -12.64 -15.36 11.62
C ASP A 76 -12.82 -16.87 11.35
N TRP A 77 -11.99 -17.69 12.01
CA TRP A 77 -12.00 -19.15 11.85
C TRP A 77 -13.41 -19.73 12.03
N LYS A 78 -14.22 -19.11 12.90
CA LYS A 78 -15.63 -19.45 13.14
C LYS A 78 -16.53 -19.41 11.90
N ARG A 79 -16.14 -18.72 10.82
CA ARG A 79 -16.89 -18.72 9.55
C ARG A 79 -16.59 -19.94 8.68
N HIS A 80 -15.49 -20.64 8.92
CA HIS A 80 -15.05 -21.77 8.10
C HIS A 80 -15.64 -23.11 8.57
N GLU A 81 -16.14 -23.17 9.80
CA GLU A 81 -16.73 -24.39 10.39
C GLU A 81 -18.18 -24.63 9.95
N VAL A 82 -18.91 -23.60 9.49
CA VAL A 82 -20.35 -23.69 9.17
C VAL A 82 -20.65 -24.57 7.94
N HIS A 83 -19.64 -24.93 7.15
CA HIS A 83 -19.81 -25.72 5.92
C HIS A 83 -19.00 -27.02 5.89
N ILE A 84 -18.42 -27.44 7.02
CA ILE A 84 -17.81 -28.77 7.15
C ILE A 84 -18.93 -29.73 7.59
N TYR A 85 -19.83 -30.06 6.67
CA TYR A 85 -20.68 -31.24 6.84
C TYR A 85 -19.82 -32.47 6.59
N ASP A 86 -19.99 -33.51 7.40
CA ASP A 86 -19.40 -34.84 7.14
C ASP A 86 -19.81 -35.27 5.73
N LYS A 87 -18.86 -35.23 4.80
CA LYS A 87 -18.99 -35.95 3.54
C LYS A 87 -18.80 -37.44 3.88
N ILE A 88 -19.91 -38.14 4.06
CA ILE A 88 -20.01 -39.61 4.02
C ILE A 88 -19.64 -40.08 2.61
#